data_AF-A0A4Q5NVZ6-F1
#
_entry.id   AF-A0A4Q5NVZ6-F1
#
_cell.length_a   1.000
_cell.length_b   1.000
_cell.length_c   1.000
_cell.angle_alpha   90.00
_cell.angle_beta   90.00
_cell.angle_gamma   90.00
#
_symmetry.space_group_name_H-M   'P 1'
#
loop_
_entity.id
_entity.type
_entity.pdbx_description
1 polymer ?
#
loop_
_entity_poly.entity_id
_entity_poly.type
_entity_poly.pdbx_seq_one_letter_code
_entity_poly.pdbx_strand_id
1 'polypeptide(L)'
;MPHPLSTSFVEFSESECKDSSPLYYALSRSIAADDSLLDIAQHSTAGQPVPNLLFASVHYLLSANKSHPLAAFYATFTPSPANPDNAYPAFRDFVLGHADEIIFLLKSRFVQTNEVRRCAYLFPAFLFAASHFDSRPLALVEIGTSAGLNLLWDKYSYSYDAGATYGDPSSEIHLTSSFRGENLPALQLPIPSISHRIGLDLNIVDTLIPDQAAWLGALVWPEQHDRRNLLEAALKKRSDTALDLRTGDGFSMLPDIVREIPIESIVCVYHTHVANQISLQARQDFLKSIDKIGKQRDVIHLFNNIKPNLHLTIYRRGEFINMPLANTDGHARWIEWLLKS
;
A
#
# COMPACT_ATOMS: atom_id res chain seq x y z
N MET A 1 -17.98 -11.52 30.76
CA MET A 1 -17.09 -10.40 30.38
C MET A 1 -17.34 -10.13 28.90
N PRO A 2 -17.32 -8.86 28.43
CA PRO A 2 -17.47 -8.59 27.01
C PRO A 2 -16.36 -9.31 26.22
N HIS A 3 -16.67 -9.80 25.03
CA HIS A 3 -15.70 -10.47 24.17
C HIS A 3 -14.51 -9.53 23.87
N PRO A 4 -13.24 -9.99 23.94
CA PRO A 4 -12.05 -9.13 23.81
C PRO A 4 -12.00 -8.27 22.54
N LEU A 5 -12.56 -8.77 21.44
CA LEU A 5 -12.61 -8.07 20.16
C LEU A 5 -13.73 -7.03 20.02
N SER A 6 -14.70 -6.99 20.95
CA SER A 6 -15.85 -6.07 20.88
C SER A 6 -15.38 -4.60 20.76
N THR A 7 -14.46 -4.19 21.64
CA THR A 7 -13.88 -2.84 21.61
C THR A 7 -13.15 -2.53 20.30
N SER A 8 -12.44 -3.51 19.73
CA SER A 8 -11.70 -3.32 18.48
C SER A 8 -12.64 -2.99 17.31
N PHE A 9 -13.80 -3.64 17.22
CA PHE A 9 -14.79 -3.32 16.18
C PHE A 9 -15.47 -1.95 16.42
N VAL A 10 -15.74 -1.56 17.67
CA VAL A 10 -16.25 -0.22 17.99
C VAL A 10 -15.24 0.85 17.57
N GLU A 11 -13.97 0.70 17.97
CA GLU A 11 -12.91 1.64 17.65
C GLU A 11 -12.69 1.73 16.13
N PHE A 12 -12.64 0.61 15.44
CA PHE A 12 -12.53 0.55 13.98
C PHE A 12 -13.69 1.30 13.29
N SER A 13 -14.92 1.14 13.80
CA SER A 13 -16.08 1.85 13.23
C SER A 13 -15.92 3.37 13.33
N GLU A 14 -15.52 3.89 14.48
CA GLU A 14 -15.43 5.34 14.69
C GLU A 14 -14.18 5.98 14.08
N SER A 15 -13.05 5.27 14.09
CA SER A 15 -11.76 5.81 13.63
C SER A 15 -11.51 5.63 12.13
N GLU A 16 -11.96 4.53 11.54
CA GLU A 16 -11.64 4.17 10.15
C GLU A 16 -12.89 4.23 9.24
N CYS A 17 -14.06 3.77 9.70
CA CYS A 17 -15.22 3.62 8.83
C CYS A 17 -16.10 4.87 8.69
N LYS A 18 -16.28 5.64 9.76
CA LYS A 18 -17.31 6.70 9.87
C LYS A 18 -17.45 7.62 8.66
N ASP A 19 -16.32 8.06 8.10
CA ASP A 19 -16.28 8.98 6.97
C ASP A 19 -15.83 8.30 5.65
N SER A 20 -15.65 6.98 5.65
CA SER A 20 -15.05 6.24 4.52
C SER A 20 -15.89 5.06 4.01
N SER A 21 -16.66 4.39 4.86
CA SER A 21 -17.52 3.26 4.50
C SER A 21 -18.73 3.18 5.43
N PRO A 22 -19.89 3.72 5.01
CA PRO A 22 -21.15 3.57 5.73
C PRO A 22 -21.53 2.11 5.99
N LEU A 23 -21.25 1.20 5.05
CA LEU A 23 -21.52 -0.23 5.23
C LEU A 23 -20.69 -0.82 6.36
N TYR A 24 -19.37 -0.66 6.33
CA TYR A 24 -18.51 -1.22 7.37
C TYR A 24 -18.70 -0.51 8.71
N TYR A 25 -19.12 0.76 8.73
CA TYR A 25 -19.54 1.46 9.95
C TYR A 25 -20.71 0.74 10.64
N ALA A 26 -21.82 0.54 9.91
CA ALA A 26 -23.01 -0.11 10.45
C ALA A 26 -22.75 -1.56 10.88
N LEU A 27 -22.03 -2.32 10.05
CA LEU A 27 -21.69 -3.71 10.34
C LEU A 27 -20.77 -3.84 11.55
N SER A 28 -19.72 -3.02 11.66
CA SER A 28 -18.76 -3.11 12.77
C SER A 28 -19.43 -2.90 14.13
N ARG A 29 -20.35 -1.93 14.23
CA ARG A 29 -21.10 -1.68 15.47
C ARG A 29 -22.01 -2.86 15.84
N SER A 30 -22.58 -3.51 14.84
CA SER A 30 -23.45 -4.68 15.07
C SER A 30 -22.62 -5.91 15.46
N ILE A 31 -21.48 -6.15 14.79
CA ILE A 31 -20.53 -7.23 15.10
C ILE A 31 -19.98 -7.10 16.51
N ALA A 32 -19.69 -5.89 16.98
CA ALA A 32 -19.20 -5.65 18.33
C ALA A 32 -20.14 -6.16 19.43
N ALA A 33 -21.43 -6.37 19.13
CA ALA A 33 -22.44 -6.88 20.05
C ALA A 33 -22.83 -8.36 19.80
N ASP A 34 -22.18 -9.07 18.87
CA ASP A 34 -22.49 -10.46 18.53
C ASP A 34 -21.31 -11.39 18.80
N ASP A 35 -21.35 -12.07 19.94
CA ASP A 35 -20.31 -13.00 20.37
C ASP A 35 -20.05 -14.12 19.36
N SER A 36 -21.07 -14.56 18.59
CA SER A 36 -20.86 -15.64 17.59
C SER A 36 -19.98 -15.18 16.43
N LEU A 37 -20.14 -13.94 15.97
CA LEU A 37 -19.29 -13.38 14.90
C LEU A 37 -17.91 -13.03 15.43
N LEU A 38 -17.81 -12.57 16.67
CA LEU A 38 -16.53 -12.31 17.32
C LEU A 38 -15.73 -13.59 17.57
N ASP A 39 -16.42 -14.70 17.89
CA ASP A 39 -15.81 -16.03 18.03
C ASP A 39 -15.26 -16.59 16.72
N ILE A 40 -15.83 -16.19 15.57
CA ILE A 40 -15.26 -16.47 14.25
C ILE A 40 -14.04 -15.55 14.02
N ALA A 41 -14.19 -14.26 14.27
CA ALA A 41 -13.16 -13.25 14.02
C ALA A 41 -11.85 -13.47 14.80
N GLN A 42 -11.92 -14.04 16.02
CA GLN A 42 -10.73 -14.37 16.84
C GLN A 42 -9.79 -15.39 16.22
N HIS A 43 -10.20 -16.10 15.16
CA HIS A 43 -9.32 -16.98 14.40
C HIS A 43 -8.31 -16.25 13.51
N SER A 44 -8.38 -14.92 13.44
CA SER A 44 -7.40 -14.08 12.72
C SER A 44 -5.98 -14.31 13.20
N THR A 45 -5.04 -14.37 12.26
CA THR A 45 -3.60 -14.45 12.58
C THR A 45 -3.16 -13.26 13.46
N ALA A 46 -2.39 -13.55 14.51
CA ALA A 46 -1.91 -12.55 15.45
C ALA A 46 -1.16 -11.39 14.73
N GLY A 47 -1.47 -10.16 15.14
CA GLY A 47 -0.90 -8.95 14.54
C GLY A 47 -1.60 -8.44 13.28
N GLN A 48 -2.58 -9.18 12.74
CA GLN A 48 -3.43 -8.70 11.65
C GLN A 48 -4.59 -7.83 12.18
N PRO A 49 -5.03 -6.79 11.43
CA PRO A 49 -6.21 -6.02 11.77
C PRO A 49 -7.47 -6.87 11.57
N VAL A 50 -8.01 -7.37 12.69
CA VAL A 50 -9.12 -8.34 12.72
C VAL A 50 -10.36 -7.86 11.94
N PRO A 51 -10.84 -6.61 12.11
CA PRO A 51 -12.01 -6.15 11.35
C PRO A 51 -11.78 -6.19 9.83
N ASN A 52 -10.65 -5.67 9.35
CA ASN A 52 -10.31 -5.68 7.93
C ASN A 52 -10.24 -7.10 7.37
N LEU A 53 -9.66 -8.06 8.12
CA LEU A 53 -9.50 -9.42 7.66
C LEU A 53 -10.85 -10.15 7.56
N LEU A 54 -11.74 -9.95 8.54
CA LEU A 54 -13.11 -10.48 8.49
C LEU A 54 -13.88 -9.89 7.30
N PHE A 55 -13.86 -8.57 7.14
CA PHE A 55 -14.57 -7.91 6.05
C PHE A 55 -14.05 -8.32 4.67
N ALA A 56 -12.72 -8.43 4.50
CA ALA A 56 -12.14 -8.91 3.25
C ALA A 56 -12.48 -10.37 2.98
N SER A 57 -12.53 -11.23 4.01
CA SER A 57 -12.94 -12.64 3.87
C SER A 57 -14.38 -12.76 3.38
N VAL A 58 -15.29 -11.98 3.97
CA VAL A 58 -16.69 -11.91 3.52
C VAL A 58 -16.78 -11.36 2.10
N HIS A 59 -16.07 -10.27 1.80
CA HIS A 59 -16.09 -9.64 0.48
C HIS A 59 -15.56 -10.60 -0.60
N TYR A 60 -14.48 -11.32 -0.31
CA TYR A 60 -13.88 -12.33 -1.19
C TYR A 60 -14.88 -13.45 -1.50
N LEU A 61 -15.48 -14.08 -0.49
CA LEU A 61 -16.45 -15.16 -0.70
C LEU A 61 -17.73 -14.66 -1.39
N LEU A 62 -18.21 -13.48 -1.00
CA LEU A 62 -19.41 -12.87 -1.58
C LEU A 62 -19.22 -12.55 -3.08
N SER A 63 -17.99 -12.23 -3.50
CA SER A 63 -17.66 -12.00 -4.91
C SER A 63 -17.90 -13.25 -5.78
N ALA A 64 -17.78 -14.45 -5.21
CA ALA A 64 -18.09 -15.71 -5.87
C ALA A 64 -19.57 -16.10 -5.73
N ASN A 65 -20.31 -15.56 -4.74
CA ASN A 65 -21.71 -15.87 -4.47
C ASN A 65 -22.60 -14.61 -4.48
N LYS A 66 -22.67 -13.95 -5.64
CA LYS A 66 -23.42 -12.69 -5.82
C LYS A 66 -24.95 -12.84 -5.74
N SER A 67 -25.47 -14.07 -5.72
CA SER A 67 -26.90 -14.34 -5.51
C SER A 67 -27.36 -14.15 -4.07
N HIS A 68 -26.44 -14.11 -3.11
CA HIS A 68 -26.79 -13.93 -1.71
C HIS A 68 -27.35 -12.51 -1.45
N PRO A 69 -28.41 -12.34 -0.62
CA PRO A 69 -29.01 -11.02 -0.34
C PRO A 69 -28.03 -9.97 0.17
N LEU A 70 -26.94 -10.39 0.82
CA LEU A 70 -25.86 -9.50 1.29
C LEU A 70 -25.23 -8.66 0.15
N ALA A 71 -25.18 -9.20 -1.07
CA ALA A 71 -24.59 -8.50 -2.22
C ALA A 71 -25.29 -7.17 -2.53
N ALA A 72 -26.58 -7.03 -2.19
CA ALA A 72 -27.34 -5.80 -2.39
C ALA A 72 -26.85 -4.61 -1.56
N PHE A 73 -26.04 -4.84 -0.51
CA PHE A 73 -25.48 -3.78 0.32
C PHE A 73 -24.07 -3.36 -0.12
N TYR A 74 -23.39 -4.17 -0.93
CA TYR A 74 -22.02 -3.91 -1.35
C TYR A 74 -21.99 -3.07 -2.62
N ALA A 75 -21.50 -1.84 -2.53
CA ALA A 75 -21.29 -0.95 -3.69
C ALA A 75 -20.29 -1.50 -4.72
N THR A 76 -19.56 -2.58 -4.39
CA THR A 76 -18.76 -3.33 -5.36
C THR A 76 -19.62 -4.14 -6.35
N PHE A 77 -20.82 -4.58 -5.94
CA PHE A 77 -21.66 -5.47 -6.75
C PHE A 77 -22.92 -4.82 -7.30
N THR A 78 -23.30 -3.65 -6.77
CA THR A 78 -24.47 -2.90 -7.24
C THR A 78 -24.17 -1.39 -7.31
N PRO A 79 -24.64 -0.68 -8.35
CA PRO A 79 -24.55 0.78 -8.43
C PRO A 79 -25.50 1.50 -7.48
N SER A 80 -26.46 0.79 -6.86
CA SER A 80 -27.43 1.34 -5.93
C SER A 80 -27.55 0.44 -4.70
N PRO A 81 -26.60 0.56 -3.75
CA PRO A 81 -26.62 -0.23 -2.52
C PRO A 81 -27.87 0.04 -1.69
N ALA A 82 -28.41 -1.00 -1.06
CA ALA A 82 -29.46 -0.87 -0.06
C ALA A 82 -28.93 -0.17 1.21
N ASN A 83 -29.84 0.31 2.08
CA ASN A 83 -29.48 1.02 3.30
C ASN A 83 -28.54 0.18 4.20
N PRO A 84 -27.31 0.65 4.49
CA PRO A 84 -26.35 -0.02 5.37
C PRO A 84 -26.88 -0.49 6.72
N ASP A 85 -27.79 0.27 7.34
CA ASP A 85 -28.34 -0.06 8.67
C ASP A 85 -29.14 -1.37 8.66
N ASN A 86 -29.60 -1.81 7.48
CA ASN A 86 -30.35 -3.04 7.29
C ASN A 86 -29.46 -4.21 6.83
N ALA A 87 -28.14 -4.02 6.71
CA ALA A 87 -27.24 -5.04 6.18
C ALA A 87 -26.97 -6.19 7.16
N TYR A 88 -27.08 -5.91 8.47
CA TYR A 88 -26.61 -6.84 9.51
C TYR A 88 -27.25 -8.24 9.46
N PRO A 89 -28.58 -8.40 9.31
CA PRO A 89 -29.17 -9.74 9.25
C PRO A 89 -28.61 -10.60 8.10
N ALA A 90 -28.46 -10.02 6.90
CA ALA A 90 -27.89 -10.72 5.76
C ALA A 90 -26.38 -10.96 5.93
N PHE A 91 -25.66 -10.06 6.59
CA PHE A 91 -24.24 -10.25 6.88
C PHE A 91 -24.03 -11.39 7.87
N ARG A 92 -24.80 -11.41 8.96
CA ARG A 92 -24.75 -12.46 9.98
C ARG A 92 -25.08 -13.83 9.39
N ASP A 93 -26.14 -13.92 8.59
CA ASP A 93 -26.52 -15.14 7.88
C ASP A 93 -25.38 -15.65 6.99
N PHE A 94 -24.78 -14.76 6.19
CA PHE A 94 -23.65 -15.10 5.33
C PHE A 94 -22.44 -15.60 6.13
N VAL A 95 -22.05 -14.90 7.19
CA VAL A 95 -20.87 -15.27 8.00
C VAL A 95 -21.06 -16.61 8.68
N LEU A 96 -22.23 -16.88 9.25
CA LEU A 96 -22.51 -18.16 9.90
C LEU A 96 -22.65 -19.30 8.88
N GLY A 97 -23.22 -19.03 7.71
CA GLY A 97 -23.35 -20.00 6.63
C GLY A 97 -22.02 -20.41 5.97
N HIS A 98 -20.98 -19.57 6.08
CA HIS A 98 -19.65 -19.79 5.50
C HIS A 98 -18.55 -19.75 6.58
N ALA A 99 -18.88 -20.12 7.82
CA ALA A 99 -17.99 -19.95 8.96
C ALA A 99 -16.65 -20.66 8.76
N ASP A 100 -16.65 -21.90 8.26
CA ASP A 100 -15.44 -22.69 8.05
C ASP A 100 -14.52 -22.07 6.99
N GLU A 101 -15.07 -21.61 5.85
CA GLU A 101 -14.30 -20.92 4.82
C GLU A 101 -13.75 -19.58 5.30
N ILE A 102 -14.53 -18.82 6.07
CA ILE A 102 -14.07 -17.56 6.66
C ILE A 102 -12.94 -17.83 7.65
N ILE A 103 -13.09 -18.81 8.56
CA ILE A 103 -12.03 -19.17 9.51
C ILE A 103 -10.75 -19.60 8.78
N PHE A 104 -10.88 -20.34 7.67
CA PHE A 104 -9.74 -20.69 6.83
C PHE A 104 -9.03 -19.44 6.26
N LEU A 105 -9.78 -18.48 5.74
CA LEU A 105 -9.23 -17.22 5.21
C LEU A 105 -8.57 -16.38 6.32
N LEU A 106 -9.20 -16.26 7.49
CA LEU A 106 -8.68 -15.53 8.65
C LEU A 106 -7.31 -16.07 9.13
N LYS A 107 -7.06 -17.37 8.96
CA LYS A 107 -5.81 -18.03 9.35
C LYS A 107 -4.74 -18.01 8.25
N SER A 108 -5.15 -17.96 6.99
CA SER A 108 -4.25 -18.16 5.84
C SER A 108 -3.92 -16.89 5.07
N ARG A 109 -4.70 -15.83 5.24
CA ARG A 109 -4.54 -14.57 4.51
C ARG A 109 -4.06 -13.44 5.39
N PHE A 110 -3.49 -12.43 4.74
CA PHE A 110 -2.97 -11.22 5.37
C PHE A 110 -3.63 -9.99 4.77
N VAL A 111 -3.83 -8.97 5.60
CA VAL A 111 -4.20 -7.63 5.15
C VAL A 111 -2.93 -6.97 4.60
N GLN A 112 -2.90 -6.77 3.28
CA GLN A 112 -1.79 -6.14 2.57
C GLN A 112 -2.30 -5.02 1.68
N THR A 113 -2.14 -3.78 2.13
CA THR A 113 -2.58 -2.61 1.38
C THR A 113 -1.51 -2.20 0.37
N ASN A 114 -1.68 -2.60 -0.90
CA ASN A 114 -0.84 -2.13 -2.01
C ASN A 114 -1.42 -0.85 -2.65
N GLU A 115 -1.37 0.27 -1.93
CA GLU A 115 -1.97 1.55 -2.38
C GLU A 115 -1.16 2.21 -3.52
N VAL A 116 -1.64 2.07 -4.75
CA VAL A 116 -1.03 2.61 -5.99
C VAL A 116 -0.90 4.13 -5.94
N ARG A 117 -1.84 4.84 -5.30
CA ARG A 117 -1.81 6.31 -5.21
C ARG A 117 -0.57 6.83 -4.48
N ARG A 118 0.11 6.01 -3.66
CA ARG A 118 1.39 6.39 -3.02
C ARG A 118 2.45 6.81 -4.03
N CYS A 119 2.38 6.32 -5.27
CA CYS A 119 3.22 6.81 -6.34
C CYS A 119 3.11 8.33 -6.57
N ALA A 120 2.01 8.98 -6.19
CA ALA A 120 1.83 10.43 -6.34
C ALA A 120 2.81 11.25 -5.49
N TYR A 121 3.30 10.76 -4.35
CA TYR A 121 4.42 11.41 -3.64
C TYR A 121 5.77 10.82 -4.01
N LEU A 122 5.82 9.57 -4.49
CA LEU A 122 7.07 8.95 -4.96
C LEU A 122 7.58 9.60 -6.24
N PHE A 123 6.67 9.99 -7.15
CA PHE A 123 7.01 10.63 -8.42
C PHE A 123 7.87 11.90 -8.22
N PRO A 124 7.40 12.97 -7.54
CA PRO A 124 8.22 14.16 -7.31
C PRO A 124 9.46 13.85 -6.46
N ALA A 125 9.37 12.90 -5.53
CA ALA A 125 10.50 12.53 -4.68
C ALA A 125 11.63 11.88 -5.47
N PHE A 126 11.33 10.97 -6.39
CA PHE A 126 12.32 10.32 -7.24
C PHE A 126 12.88 11.26 -8.29
N LEU A 127 12.07 12.16 -8.86
CA LEU A 127 12.57 13.22 -9.74
C LEU A 127 13.58 14.12 -9.02
N PHE A 128 13.23 14.59 -7.83
CA PHE A 128 14.11 15.42 -7.00
C PHE A 128 15.37 14.66 -6.56
N ALA A 129 15.25 13.40 -6.14
CA ALA A 129 16.41 12.61 -5.74
C ALA A 129 17.35 12.33 -6.92
N ALA A 130 16.80 11.99 -8.09
CA ALA A 130 17.59 11.73 -9.29
C ALA A 130 18.31 12.97 -9.83
N SER A 131 17.77 14.18 -9.64
CA SER A 131 18.40 15.43 -10.09
C SER A 131 19.73 15.74 -9.39
N HIS A 132 20.02 15.06 -8.26
CA HIS A 132 21.30 15.16 -7.57
C HIS A 132 22.43 14.39 -8.26
N PHE A 133 22.13 13.64 -9.31
CA PHE A 133 23.08 12.81 -10.03
C PHE A 133 23.14 13.17 -11.50
N ASP A 134 24.26 12.78 -12.12
CA ASP A 134 24.38 12.77 -13.57
C ASP A 134 23.39 11.74 -14.15
N SER A 135 22.97 11.88 -15.41
CA SER A 135 21.90 11.09 -16.07
C SER A 135 22.17 9.58 -16.14
N ARG A 136 22.11 8.90 -14.98
CA ARG A 136 22.30 7.48 -14.77
C ARG A 136 20.97 6.82 -14.40
N PRO A 137 20.78 5.54 -14.73
CA PRO A 137 19.56 4.83 -14.41
C PRO A 137 19.42 4.57 -12.91
N LEU A 138 18.17 4.50 -12.45
CA LEU A 138 17.84 4.01 -11.12
C LEU A 138 17.62 2.50 -11.14
N ALA A 139 18.20 1.80 -10.17
CA ALA A 139 17.81 0.45 -9.80
C ALA A 139 16.91 0.53 -8.56
N LEU A 140 15.61 0.27 -8.74
CA LEU A 140 14.63 0.38 -7.68
C LEU A 140 14.67 -0.87 -6.78
N VAL A 141 14.69 -0.65 -5.47
CA VAL A 141 14.57 -1.69 -4.44
C VAL A 141 13.48 -1.28 -3.46
N GLU A 142 12.29 -1.87 -3.59
CA GLU A 142 11.16 -1.63 -2.66
C GLU A 142 11.16 -2.68 -1.55
N ILE A 143 11.17 -2.24 -0.29
CA ILE A 143 10.93 -3.11 0.88
C ILE A 143 9.48 -2.95 1.32
N GLY A 144 8.76 -4.06 1.50
CA GLY A 144 7.32 -4.09 1.77
C GLY A 144 6.48 -3.92 0.50
N THR A 145 6.91 -4.55 -0.61
CA THR A 145 6.38 -4.28 -1.95
C THR A 145 4.97 -4.87 -2.21
N SER A 146 4.53 -5.86 -1.43
CA SER A 146 3.32 -6.64 -1.69
C SER A 146 3.30 -7.23 -3.12
N ALA A 147 2.50 -6.68 -4.05
CA ALA A 147 2.41 -7.09 -5.45
C ALA A 147 3.37 -6.33 -6.40
N GLY A 148 4.12 -5.35 -5.88
CA GLY A 148 5.07 -4.56 -6.67
C GLY A 148 4.44 -3.47 -7.52
N LEU A 149 3.22 -3.02 -7.21
CA LEU A 149 2.56 -1.98 -8.02
C LEU A 149 3.30 -0.64 -7.96
N ASN A 150 3.90 -0.30 -6.82
CA ASN A 150 4.61 0.97 -6.67
C ASN A 150 5.98 0.98 -7.37
N LEU A 151 6.54 -0.19 -7.67
CA LEU A 151 7.74 -0.31 -8.51
C LEU A 151 7.49 0.21 -9.92
N LEU A 152 6.24 0.44 -10.35
CA LEU A 152 5.86 0.89 -11.69
C LEU A 152 5.58 2.40 -11.76
N TRP A 153 6.02 3.18 -10.78
CA TRP A 153 5.74 4.63 -10.68
C TRP A 153 6.05 5.43 -11.95
N ASP A 154 7.11 5.10 -12.70
CA ASP A 154 7.48 5.77 -13.96
C ASP A 154 6.57 5.41 -15.14
N LYS A 155 5.69 4.41 -14.97
CA LYS A 155 4.73 3.93 -15.98
C LYS A 155 3.31 4.47 -15.74
N TYR A 156 3.12 5.38 -14.79
CA TYR A 156 1.84 6.00 -14.47
C TYR A 156 1.82 7.47 -14.90
N SER A 157 0.61 8.05 -14.99
CA SER A 157 0.43 9.50 -15.15
C SER A 157 -0.08 10.12 -13.86
N TYR A 158 0.21 11.41 -13.68
CA TYR A 158 -0.07 12.14 -12.44
C TYR A 158 -0.70 13.49 -12.73
N SER A 159 -1.64 13.92 -11.90
CA SER A 159 -2.04 15.33 -11.81
C SER A 159 -2.21 15.76 -10.36
N TYR A 160 -1.96 17.04 -10.12
CA TYR A 160 -2.07 17.65 -8.80
C TYR A 160 -2.97 18.89 -8.92
N ASP A 161 -4.00 19.00 -8.08
CA ASP A 161 -4.90 20.16 -8.01
C ASP A 161 -5.54 20.55 -9.36
N ALA A 162 -5.89 19.56 -10.20
CA ALA A 162 -6.38 19.75 -11.57
C ALA A 162 -5.43 20.51 -12.50
N GLY A 163 -4.13 20.49 -12.19
CA GLY A 163 -3.05 21.06 -13.00
C GLY A 163 -2.67 20.20 -14.20
N ALA A 164 -1.46 20.42 -14.71
CA ALA A 164 -0.92 19.68 -15.84
C ALA A 164 -0.77 18.17 -15.53
N THR A 165 -0.77 17.36 -16.59
CA THR A 165 -0.44 15.93 -16.49
C THR A 165 1.07 15.72 -16.57
N TYR A 166 1.60 14.91 -15.66
CA TYR A 166 3.01 14.50 -15.59
C TYR A 166 3.12 12.97 -15.69
N GLY A 167 4.33 12.45 -15.87
CA GLY A 167 4.58 11.01 -16.00
C GLY A 167 4.38 10.52 -17.45
N ASP A 168 3.92 9.27 -17.61
CA ASP A 168 3.63 8.65 -18.91
C ASP A 168 2.25 9.11 -19.43
N PRO A 169 2.18 10.00 -20.45
CA PRO A 169 0.90 10.51 -20.95
C PRO A 169 0.04 9.43 -21.63
N SER A 170 0.60 8.26 -21.95
CA SER A 170 -0.12 7.13 -22.53
C SER A 170 -0.70 6.14 -21.50
N SER A 171 -0.42 6.36 -20.21
CA SER A 171 -0.87 5.47 -19.15
C SER A 171 -2.39 5.57 -18.94
N GLU A 172 -3.08 4.41 -18.99
CA GLU A 172 -4.48 4.26 -18.56
C GLU A 172 -4.66 4.49 -17.04
N ILE A 173 -3.56 4.48 -16.27
CA ILE A 173 -3.55 4.73 -14.84
C ILE A 173 -3.18 6.18 -14.61
N HIS A 174 -4.15 6.97 -14.17
CA HIS A 174 -3.99 8.38 -13.82
C HIS A 174 -4.19 8.59 -12.32
N LEU A 175 -3.11 8.96 -11.63
CA LEU A 175 -3.10 9.17 -10.19
C LEU A 175 -3.26 10.66 -9.88
N THR A 176 -4.25 10.97 -9.04
CA THR A 176 -4.52 12.35 -8.61
C THR A 176 -4.09 12.56 -7.15
N SER A 177 -3.57 13.74 -6.84
CA SER A 177 -3.30 14.17 -5.47
C SER A 177 -3.46 15.69 -5.36
N SER A 178 -3.25 16.25 -4.17
CA SER A 178 -3.25 17.70 -3.94
C SER A 178 -1.99 18.13 -3.21
N PHE A 179 -1.45 19.29 -3.56
CA PHE A 179 -0.41 19.91 -2.73
C PHE A 179 -1.03 20.77 -1.64
N ARG A 180 -0.38 20.78 -0.48
CA ARG A 180 -0.69 21.64 0.66
C ARG A 180 0.56 22.44 1.04
N GLY A 181 0.34 23.58 1.68
CA GLY A 181 1.42 24.48 2.06
C GLY A 181 1.89 25.36 0.89
N GLU A 182 2.96 26.11 1.12
CA GLU A 182 3.45 27.13 0.18
C GLU A 182 4.49 26.60 -0.81
N ASN A 183 5.22 25.54 -0.46
CA ASN A 183 6.27 25.00 -1.31
C ASN A 183 5.71 23.96 -2.29
N LEU A 184 6.28 23.92 -3.50
CA LEU A 184 5.94 22.93 -4.51
C LEU A 184 7.22 22.22 -5.02
N PRO A 185 7.15 20.91 -5.30
CA PRO A 185 8.26 20.21 -5.94
C PRO A 185 8.43 20.64 -7.39
N ALA A 186 9.65 20.52 -7.91
CA ALA A 186 9.89 20.64 -9.34
C ALA A 186 9.36 19.41 -10.08
N LEU A 187 8.29 19.59 -10.86
CA LEU A 187 7.61 18.49 -11.57
C LEU A 187 8.03 18.36 -13.04
N GLN A 188 8.69 19.36 -13.62
CA GLN A 188 9.21 19.33 -15.00
C GLN A 188 10.65 18.78 -15.10
N LEU A 189 11.08 17.96 -14.14
CA LEU A 189 12.37 17.29 -14.21
C LEU A 189 12.30 16.05 -15.12
N PRO A 190 13.39 15.67 -15.80
CA PRO A 190 13.43 14.45 -16.59
C PRO A 190 13.16 13.20 -15.74
N ILE A 191 12.31 12.31 -16.24
CA ILE A 191 12.08 11.00 -15.61
C ILE A 191 13.34 10.14 -15.83
N PRO A 192 14.02 9.67 -14.77
CA PRO A 192 15.19 8.82 -14.91
C PRO A 192 14.81 7.47 -15.52
N SER A 193 15.72 6.88 -16.31
CA SER A 193 15.55 5.52 -16.79
C SER A 193 15.63 4.52 -15.63
N ILE A 194 14.84 3.45 -15.69
CA ILE A 194 14.82 2.40 -14.67
C ILE A 194 15.54 1.16 -15.22
N SER A 195 16.66 0.77 -14.60
CA SER A 195 17.43 -0.41 -15.02
C SER A 195 16.93 -1.70 -14.37
N HIS A 196 16.49 -1.63 -13.10
CA HIS A 196 16.05 -2.79 -12.31
C HIS A 196 14.84 -2.42 -11.46
N ARG A 197 13.96 -3.40 -11.21
CA ARG A 197 12.79 -3.28 -10.34
C ARG A 197 12.73 -4.49 -9.42
N ILE A 198 13.27 -4.33 -8.22
CA ILE A 198 13.41 -5.39 -7.24
C ILE A 198 12.45 -5.09 -6.08
N GLY A 199 11.57 -6.03 -5.79
CA GLY A 199 10.59 -5.93 -4.72
C GLY A 199 10.83 -7.01 -3.68
N LEU A 200 10.85 -6.62 -2.40
CA LEU A 200 11.09 -7.49 -1.25
C LEU A 200 9.88 -7.43 -0.33
N ASP A 201 9.34 -8.58 0.06
CA ASP A 201 8.26 -8.67 1.05
C ASP A 201 8.33 -10.00 1.80
N LEU A 202 7.84 -10.03 3.03
CA LEU A 202 7.66 -11.27 3.78
C LEU A 202 6.58 -12.15 3.13
N ASN A 203 5.58 -11.53 2.48
CA ASN A 203 4.45 -12.20 1.85
C ASN A 203 4.20 -11.58 0.47
N ILE A 204 5.01 -11.94 -0.53
CA ILE A 204 4.80 -11.48 -1.91
C ILE A 204 3.41 -11.91 -2.39
N VAL A 205 2.69 -10.96 -2.99
CA VAL A 205 1.40 -11.21 -3.65
C VAL A 205 1.66 -11.41 -5.14
N ASP A 206 1.62 -12.65 -5.61
CA ASP A 206 1.75 -12.97 -7.02
C ASP A 206 0.40 -12.77 -7.73
N THR A 207 0.25 -11.61 -8.35
CA THR A 207 -0.99 -11.23 -9.04
C THR A 207 -1.22 -11.95 -10.36
N LEU A 208 -0.27 -12.78 -10.81
CA LEU A 208 -0.50 -13.71 -11.92
C LEU A 208 -1.35 -14.91 -11.48
N ILE A 209 -1.46 -15.15 -10.17
CA ILE A 209 -2.37 -16.13 -9.58
C ILE A 209 -3.73 -15.43 -9.33
N PRO A 210 -4.80 -15.82 -10.04
CA PRO A 210 -6.09 -15.11 -9.97
C PRO A 210 -6.67 -15.00 -8.55
N ASP A 211 -6.46 -16.04 -7.74
CA ASP A 211 -6.90 -16.08 -6.34
C ASP A 211 -6.23 -15.00 -5.47
N GLN A 212 -4.92 -14.76 -5.66
CA GLN A 212 -4.19 -13.73 -4.92
C GLN A 212 -4.58 -12.32 -5.39
N ALA A 213 -4.79 -12.14 -6.69
CA ALA A 213 -5.32 -10.89 -7.23
C ALA A 213 -6.74 -10.59 -6.69
N ALA A 214 -7.61 -11.60 -6.64
CA ALA A 214 -8.95 -11.47 -6.06
C ALA A 214 -8.91 -11.13 -4.58
N TRP A 215 -8.00 -11.73 -3.80
CA TRP A 215 -7.79 -11.38 -2.41
C TRP A 215 -7.37 -9.92 -2.23
N LEU A 216 -6.42 -9.43 -3.05
CA LEU A 216 -5.98 -8.03 -3.02
C LEU A 216 -7.14 -7.08 -3.36
N GLY A 217 -8.02 -7.45 -4.29
CA GLY A 217 -9.25 -6.73 -4.60
C GLY A 217 -10.25 -6.69 -3.44
N ALA A 218 -10.42 -7.80 -2.73
CA ALA A 218 -11.34 -7.89 -1.59
C ALA A 218 -10.94 -7.01 -0.40
N LEU A 219 -9.65 -6.66 -0.29
CA LEU A 219 -9.14 -5.71 0.70
C LEU A 219 -9.53 -4.25 0.42
N VAL A 220 -10.04 -3.95 -0.79
CA VAL A 220 -10.57 -2.63 -1.12
C VAL A 220 -12.04 -2.54 -0.71
N TRP A 221 -12.37 -1.51 0.06
CA TRP A 221 -13.67 -1.43 0.71
C TRP A 221 -14.79 -1.14 -0.27
N PRO A 222 -16.05 -1.49 0.05
CA PRO A 222 -17.15 -1.51 -0.91
C PRO A 222 -17.38 -0.18 -1.64
N GLU A 223 -17.26 0.95 -0.94
CA GLU A 223 -17.51 2.30 -1.47
C GLU A 223 -16.30 2.91 -2.18
N GLN A 224 -15.12 2.28 -2.10
CA GLN A 224 -13.88 2.84 -2.65
C GLN A 224 -13.70 2.52 -4.14
N HIS A 225 -14.63 2.99 -4.97
CA HIS A 225 -14.66 2.76 -6.41
C HIS A 225 -13.36 3.18 -7.10
N ASP A 226 -12.87 4.39 -6.82
CA ASP A 226 -11.64 4.90 -7.43
C ASP A 226 -10.43 4.03 -7.09
N ARG A 227 -10.32 3.56 -5.84
CA ARG A 227 -9.23 2.68 -5.42
C ARG A 227 -9.30 1.33 -6.11
N ARG A 228 -10.50 0.76 -6.28
CA ARG A 228 -10.68 -0.49 -7.04
C ARG A 228 -10.29 -0.33 -8.49
N ASN A 229 -10.78 0.72 -9.16
CA ASN A 229 -10.46 0.98 -10.56
C ASN A 229 -8.96 1.16 -10.78
N LEU A 230 -8.28 1.90 -9.89
CA LEU A 230 -6.83 2.07 -9.93
C LEU A 230 -6.09 0.75 -9.68
N LEU A 231 -6.54 -0.05 -8.71
CA LEU A 231 -5.96 -1.36 -8.43
C LEU A 231 -6.08 -2.29 -9.65
N GLU A 232 -7.28 -2.43 -10.21
CA GLU A 232 -7.54 -3.29 -11.38
C GLU A 232 -6.68 -2.88 -12.59
N ALA A 233 -6.59 -1.58 -12.87
CA ALA A 233 -5.74 -1.06 -13.94
C ALA A 233 -4.24 -1.32 -13.66
N ALA A 234 -3.80 -1.14 -12.41
CA ALA A 234 -2.42 -1.41 -12.01
C ALA A 234 -2.07 -2.90 -12.07
N LEU A 235 -2.98 -3.80 -11.71
CA LEU A 235 -2.83 -5.24 -11.84
C LEU A 235 -2.62 -5.65 -13.31
N LYS A 236 -3.41 -5.08 -14.23
CA LYS A 236 -3.23 -5.27 -15.68
C LYS A 236 -1.87 -4.74 -16.15
N LYS A 237 -1.46 -3.54 -15.72
CA LYS A 237 -0.14 -2.99 -16.09
C LYS A 237 1.02 -3.84 -15.53
N ARG A 238 0.83 -4.41 -14.35
CA ARG A 238 1.77 -5.30 -13.67
C ARG A 238 1.98 -6.62 -14.41
N SER A 239 0.93 -7.19 -15.00
CA SER A 239 1.08 -8.42 -15.82
C SER A 239 1.92 -8.20 -17.08
N ASP A 240 1.96 -6.97 -17.59
CA ASP A 240 2.74 -6.61 -18.79
C ASP A 240 4.19 -6.19 -18.48
N THR A 241 4.57 -6.10 -17.20
CA THR A 241 5.91 -5.67 -16.78
C THR A 241 6.58 -6.71 -15.91
N ALA A 242 7.76 -7.19 -16.33
CA ALA A 242 8.57 -8.08 -15.51
C ALA A 242 9.10 -7.33 -14.27
N LEU A 243 8.86 -7.91 -13.08
CA LEU A 243 9.44 -7.47 -11.81
C LEU A 243 10.19 -8.64 -11.18
N ASP A 244 11.28 -8.32 -10.49
CA ASP A 244 12.02 -9.27 -9.65
C ASP A 244 11.45 -9.18 -8.23
N LEU A 245 10.52 -10.09 -7.90
CA LEU A 245 9.87 -10.15 -6.60
C LEU A 245 10.45 -11.29 -5.77
N ARG A 246 10.97 -10.99 -4.58
CA ARG A 246 11.63 -11.97 -3.72
C ARG A 246 11.01 -11.98 -2.32
N THR A 247 10.71 -13.17 -1.83
CA THR A 247 10.19 -13.38 -0.49
C THR A 247 11.32 -13.34 0.54
N GLY A 248 11.18 -12.52 1.58
CA GLY A 248 12.09 -12.47 2.71
C GLY A 248 12.14 -11.11 3.40
N ASP A 249 12.92 -11.01 4.47
CA ASP A 249 13.12 -9.75 5.20
C ASP A 249 14.02 -8.79 4.39
N GLY A 250 13.38 -7.90 3.63
CA GLY A 250 14.07 -6.93 2.78
C GLY A 250 15.00 -5.97 3.52
N PHE A 251 14.80 -5.74 4.83
CA PHE A 251 15.72 -4.92 5.62
C PHE A 251 17.05 -5.64 5.85
N SER A 252 17.00 -6.96 6.08
CA SER A 252 18.18 -7.80 6.27
C SER A 252 18.88 -8.18 4.95
N MET A 253 18.10 -8.39 3.88
CA MET A 253 18.60 -8.86 2.58
C MET A 253 19.29 -7.78 1.75
N LEU A 254 19.08 -6.49 2.09
CA LEU A 254 19.55 -5.36 1.28
C LEU A 254 21.02 -5.44 0.83
N PRO A 255 22.01 -5.81 1.69
CA PRO A 255 23.41 -5.91 1.26
C PRO A 255 23.64 -6.91 0.12
N ASP A 256 22.92 -8.02 0.12
CA ASP A 256 23.03 -9.06 -0.91
C ASP A 256 22.41 -8.56 -2.22
N ILE A 257 21.21 -7.99 -2.14
CA ILE A 257 20.51 -7.40 -3.30
C ILE A 257 21.36 -6.34 -3.99
N VAL A 258 21.99 -5.45 -3.23
CA VAL A 258 22.79 -4.36 -3.80
C VAL A 258 24.04 -4.86 -4.52
N ARG A 259 24.60 -6.01 -4.12
CA ARG A 259 25.76 -6.61 -4.81
C ARG A 259 25.42 -7.10 -6.21
N GLU A 260 24.15 -7.42 -6.47
CA GLU A 260 23.68 -7.88 -7.78
C GLU A 260 23.46 -6.71 -8.76
N ILE A 261 23.32 -5.48 -8.25
CA ILE A 261 23.01 -4.30 -9.05
C ILE A 261 24.29 -3.75 -9.71
N PRO A 262 24.31 -3.52 -11.04
CA PRO A 262 25.46 -2.94 -11.74
C PRO A 262 25.90 -1.59 -11.16
N ILE A 263 27.22 -1.34 -11.09
CA ILE A 263 27.79 -0.12 -10.48
C ILE A 263 27.35 1.18 -11.18
N GLU A 264 27.02 1.09 -12.47
CA GLU A 264 26.54 2.20 -13.29
C GLU A 264 25.12 2.68 -12.91
N SER A 265 24.35 1.86 -12.19
CA SER A 265 23.04 2.23 -11.69
C SER A 265 23.13 2.85 -10.30
N ILE A 266 22.33 3.90 -10.07
CA ILE A 266 22.12 4.44 -8.73
C ILE A 266 21.14 3.52 -8.02
N VAL A 267 21.51 3.02 -6.85
CA VAL A 267 20.61 2.17 -6.06
C VAL A 267 19.57 3.07 -5.40
N CYS A 268 18.29 2.87 -5.69
CA CYS A 268 17.20 3.59 -5.07
C CYS A 268 16.42 2.64 -4.16
N VAL A 269 16.78 2.63 -2.88
CA VAL A 269 16.07 1.89 -1.85
C VAL A 269 14.91 2.74 -1.37
N TYR A 270 13.69 2.20 -1.39
CA TYR A 270 12.57 2.89 -0.79
C TYR A 270 11.63 1.94 -0.07
N HIS A 271 10.94 2.48 0.93
CA HIS A 271 9.93 1.75 1.66
C HIS A 271 8.92 2.71 2.28
N THR A 272 7.64 2.41 2.09
CA THR A 272 6.56 3.25 2.59
C THR A 272 5.58 2.43 3.41
N HIS A 273 5.24 2.94 4.60
CA HIS A 273 4.26 2.37 5.52
C HIS A 273 4.54 0.95 6.02
N VAL A 274 5.81 0.49 6.00
CA VAL A 274 6.20 -0.85 6.48
C VAL A 274 7.17 -0.83 7.68
N ALA A 275 7.97 0.23 7.85
CA ALA A 275 9.04 0.26 8.85
C ALA A 275 8.54 0.37 10.32
N ASN A 276 7.25 0.55 10.55
CA ASN A 276 6.62 0.44 11.87
C ASN A 276 6.53 -1.01 12.37
N GLN A 277 6.77 -1.99 11.51
CA GLN A 277 6.68 -3.41 11.83
C GLN A 277 8.00 -4.01 12.32
N ILE A 278 9.12 -3.28 12.21
CA ILE A 278 10.45 -3.77 12.60
C ILE A 278 10.86 -3.27 13.99
N SER A 279 11.70 -4.05 14.67
CA SER A 279 12.25 -3.68 15.97
C SER A 279 13.18 -2.46 15.88
N LEU A 280 13.38 -1.77 17.01
CA LEU A 280 14.34 -0.67 17.09
C LEU A 280 15.76 -1.11 16.68
N GLN A 281 16.16 -2.33 17.06
CA GLN A 281 17.45 -2.90 16.70
C GLN A 281 17.56 -3.14 15.19
N ALA A 282 16.57 -3.79 14.58
CA ALA A 282 16.55 -4.04 13.14
C ALA A 282 16.61 -2.73 12.33
N ARG A 283 15.91 -1.68 12.80
CA ARG A 283 15.99 -0.35 12.21
C ARG A 283 17.39 0.26 12.29
N GLN A 284 18.07 0.14 13.43
CA GLN A 284 19.44 0.65 13.59
C GLN A 284 20.42 -0.08 12.66
N ASP A 285 20.28 -1.40 12.55
CA ASP A 285 21.16 -2.23 11.72
C ASP A 285 20.92 -1.96 10.23
N PHE A 286 19.66 -1.76 9.82
CA PHE A 286 19.31 -1.35 8.47
C PHE A 286 19.92 0.01 8.09
N LEU A 287 19.83 1.02 8.96
CA LEU A 287 20.42 2.34 8.68
C LEU A 287 21.95 2.28 8.60
N LYS A 288 22.61 1.46 9.43
CA LYS A 288 24.06 1.20 9.31
C LYS A 288 24.40 0.50 7.99
N SER A 289 23.54 -0.40 7.52
CA SER A 289 23.70 -1.07 6.23
C SER A 289 23.64 -0.07 5.08
N ILE A 290 22.63 0.81 5.05
CA ILE A 290 22.52 1.91 4.08
C ILE A 290 23.78 2.77 4.09
N ASP A 291 24.27 3.18 5.28
CA ASP A 291 25.48 4.00 5.40
C ASP A 291 26.74 3.31 4.84
N LYS A 292 26.90 2.01 5.13
CA LYS A 292 28.02 1.22 4.61
C LYS A 292 27.97 1.13 3.08
N ILE A 293 26.79 0.91 2.50
CA ILE A 293 26.60 0.85 1.05
C ILE A 293 26.86 2.23 0.42
N GLY A 294 26.30 3.29 1.00
CA GLY A 294 26.44 4.66 0.51
C GLY A 294 27.87 5.21 0.51
N LYS A 295 28.74 4.68 1.37
CA LYS A 295 30.19 4.95 1.35
C LYS A 295 30.92 4.30 0.19
N GLN A 296 30.33 3.29 -0.45
CA GLN A 296 30.96 2.51 -1.52
C GLN A 296 30.39 2.85 -2.90
N ARG A 297 29.13 3.27 -2.97
CA ARG A 297 28.45 3.63 -4.21
C ARG A 297 27.31 4.62 -3.95
N ASP A 298 26.82 5.21 -5.03
CA ASP A 298 25.72 6.16 -4.96
C ASP A 298 24.38 5.46 -4.62
N VAL A 299 23.70 6.02 -3.63
CA VAL A 299 22.45 5.46 -3.06
C VAL A 299 21.44 6.57 -2.82
N ILE A 300 20.20 6.30 -3.18
CA ILE A 300 19.02 7.05 -2.74
C ILE A 300 18.29 6.16 -1.74
N HIS A 301 17.95 6.71 -0.57
CA HIS A 301 17.09 6.07 0.41
C HIS A 301 15.90 6.97 0.72
N LEU A 302 14.72 6.56 0.26
CA LEU A 302 13.45 7.29 0.44
C LEU A 302 12.51 6.51 1.36
N PHE A 303 12.08 7.12 2.47
CA PHE A 303 11.34 6.37 3.49
C PHE A 303 10.41 7.19 4.36
N ASN A 304 9.42 6.52 4.97
CA ASN A 304 8.67 7.03 6.13
C ASN A 304 8.64 5.96 7.24
N ASN A 305 7.91 6.23 8.34
CA ASN A 305 7.73 5.35 9.51
C ASN A 305 9.00 5.03 10.33
N ILE A 306 10.18 5.39 9.84
CA ILE A 306 11.40 5.60 10.62
C ILE A 306 11.38 7.03 11.19
N LYS A 307 11.03 8.00 10.36
CA LYS A 307 10.79 9.40 10.72
C LYS A 307 9.32 9.74 10.44
N PRO A 308 8.75 10.78 11.09
CA PRO A 308 7.34 11.14 10.91
C PRO A 308 7.04 11.63 9.48
N ASN A 309 8.01 12.26 8.80
CA ASN A 309 7.87 12.75 7.44
C ASN A 309 8.31 11.69 6.42
N LEU A 310 7.94 11.87 5.15
CA LEU A 310 8.67 11.28 4.04
C LEU A 310 10.07 11.92 4.04
N HIS A 311 11.08 11.08 4.15
CA HIS A 311 12.46 11.47 4.39
C HIS A 311 13.36 10.93 3.30
N LEU A 312 14.35 11.73 2.91
CA LEU A 312 15.26 11.41 1.82
C LEU A 312 16.70 11.49 2.31
N THR A 313 17.43 10.40 2.11
CA THR A 313 18.88 10.36 2.24
C THR A 313 19.49 10.09 0.87
N ILE A 314 20.47 10.89 0.48
CA ILE A 314 21.21 10.74 -0.77
C ILE A 314 22.68 10.58 -0.41
N TYR A 315 23.29 9.50 -0.87
CA TYR A 315 24.74 9.29 -0.88
C TYR A 315 25.25 9.53 -2.30
N ARG A 316 26.19 10.47 -2.45
CA ARG A 316 26.89 10.74 -3.71
C ARG A 316 28.39 10.80 -3.44
N ARG A 317 29.16 9.90 -4.07
CA ARG A 317 30.63 9.79 -3.92
C ARG A 317 31.07 9.68 -2.46
N GLY A 318 30.30 8.96 -1.64
CA GLY A 318 30.57 8.72 -0.22
C GLY A 318 30.16 9.84 0.73
N GLU A 319 29.77 11.02 0.23
CA GLU A 319 29.14 12.08 1.03
C GLU A 319 27.63 11.89 1.06
N PHE A 320 26.98 12.30 2.15
CA PHE A 320 25.54 12.18 2.26
C PHE A 320 24.84 13.47 2.68
N ILE A 321 23.63 13.64 2.17
CA ILE A 321 22.66 14.62 2.64
C ILE A 321 21.44 13.88 3.15
N ASN A 322 20.79 14.42 4.19
CA ASN A 322 19.64 13.82 4.82
C ASN A 322 18.61 14.89 5.16
N MET A 323 17.39 14.79 4.65
CA MET A 323 16.39 15.84 4.77
C MET A 323 14.95 15.33 4.83
N PRO A 324 14.07 15.99 5.61
CA PRO A 324 12.63 15.76 5.49
C PRO A 324 12.16 16.35 4.15
N LEU A 325 11.45 15.55 3.36
CA LEU A 325 11.04 15.89 2.01
C LEU A 325 9.59 16.39 1.96
N ALA A 326 8.67 15.65 2.59
CA ALA A 326 7.25 15.98 2.59
C ALA A 326 6.51 15.42 3.81
N ASN A 327 5.41 16.07 4.22
CA ASN A 327 4.33 15.38 4.95
C ASN A 327 3.41 14.73 3.93
N THR A 328 2.94 13.51 4.23
CA THR A 328 2.13 12.73 3.28
C THR A 328 0.93 12.12 3.97
N ASP A 329 -0.22 12.18 3.32
CA ASP A 329 -1.34 11.29 3.61
C ASP A 329 -0.95 9.82 3.34
N GLY A 330 -1.38 8.87 4.20
CA GLY A 330 -1.03 7.46 4.03
C GLY A 330 -1.60 6.79 2.76
N HIS A 331 -2.63 7.41 2.17
CA HIS A 331 -3.20 7.05 0.87
C HIS A 331 -2.85 8.07 -0.22
N ALA A 332 -1.91 9.00 0.05
CA ALA A 332 -1.45 10.03 -0.87
C ALA A 332 -2.56 10.91 -1.47
N ARG A 333 -3.64 11.17 -0.72
CA ARG A 333 -4.68 12.13 -1.10
C ARG A 333 -4.16 13.57 -1.16
N TRP A 334 -3.15 13.86 -0.34
CA TRP A 334 -2.48 15.15 -0.29
C TRP A 334 -1.00 14.98 0.08
N ILE A 335 -0.20 15.97 -0.29
CA ILE A 335 1.24 16.06 -0.06
C ILE A 335 1.56 17.49 0.39
N GLU A 336 2.29 17.67 1.48
CA GLU A 336 2.84 18.97 1.85
C GLU A 336 4.35 18.94 1.65
N TRP A 337 4.84 19.66 0.65
CA TRP A 337 6.26 19.68 0.32
C TRP A 337 7.03 20.59 1.28
N LEU A 338 8.15 20.11 1.82
CA LEU A 338 8.86 20.81 2.90
C LEU A 338 10.11 21.56 2.42
N LEU A 339 10.63 21.24 1.24
CA LEU A 339 11.80 21.91 0.69
C LEU A 339 11.39 23.19 -0.02
N LYS A 340 12.15 24.26 0.22
CA LYS A 340 11.97 25.54 -0.49
C LYS A 340 12.39 25.38 -1.95
N SER A 341 11.53 25.83 -2.85
CA SER A 341 11.78 25.90 -4.29
C SER A 341 12.88 26.88 -4.65
#